data_AF-A0A0P1ICQ7-F1
#
_entry.id   AF-A0A0P1ICQ7-F1
#
_cell.length_a   1.000
_cell.length_b   1.000
_cell.length_c   1.000
_cell.angle_alpha   90.00
_cell.angle_beta   90.00
_cell.angle_gamma   90.00
#
_symmetry.space_group_name_H-M   'P 1'
#
loop_
_entity.id
_entity.type
_entity.pdbx_description
1 polymer ?
#
loop_
_entity_poly.entity_id
_entity_poly.type
_entity_poly.pdbx_seq_one_letter_code
_entity_poly.pdbx_strand_id
1 'polypeptide(L)'
;MKNLFRIGAALMVAALVSACAVNKDVHTDAQVAQAAYVHDGPPRLTLFTMVSNETGAGAHTSLMVNASQRVAFDPAGNFRADQIVTKGDVVYGMTPSRTDFYTRYHARKSFHVIVQELDVSPEVAELALRKVMTNGAVPQANCARSTSTILHSLPGFEDIPVTYYPVKLAEAFALKGATSSALYEYDDDDKSKVLKEYNAELVAKQPNG
;
A
#
# COMPACT_ATOMS: atom_id res chain seq x y z
N MET A 1 -17.06 11.28 50.02
CA MET A 1 -16.07 11.99 49.15
C MET A 1 -15.05 11.07 48.48
N LYS A 2 -14.48 10.04 49.15
CA LYS A 2 -13.55 9.07 48.52
C LYS A 2 -14.14 8.21 47.39
N ASN A 3 -15.46 7.96 47.39
CA ASN A 3 -16.11 7.13 46.36
C ASN A 3 -16.49 7.91 45.08
N LEU A 4 -16.71 9.23 45.17
CA LEU A 4 -16.95 10.06 43.98
C LEU A 4 -15.67 10.29 43.17
N PHE A 5 -14.51 10.37 43.83
CA PHE A 5 -13.21 10.50 43.16
C PHE A 5 -12.82 9.24 42.37
N ARG A 6 -13.25 8.05 42.83
CA ARG A 6 -13.00 6.77 42.14
C ARG A 6 -13.87 6.57 40.90
N ILE A 7 -15.10 7.06 40.93
CA ILE A 7 -16.02 6.98 39.79
C ILE A 7 -15.62 8.00 38.70
N GLY A 8 -15.16 9.20 39.10
CA GLY A 8 -14.64 10.21 38.17
C GLY A 8 -13.36 9.77 37.44
N ALA A 9 -12.45 9.09 38.14
CA ALA A 9 -11.22 8.56 37.53
C ALA A 9 -11.48 7.39 36.56
N ALA A 10 -12.48 6.55 36.83
CA ALA A 10 -12.86 5.44 35.93
C ALA A 10 -13.53 5.92 34.63
N LEU A 11 -14.31 7.01 34.68
CA LEU A 11 -14.94 7.62 33.50
C LEU A 11 -13.95 8.39 32.62
N MET A 12 -12.85 8.90 33.17
CA MET A 12 -11.82 9.62 32.42
C MET A 12 -10.82 8.69 31.71
N VAL A 13 -10.64 7.45 32.18
CA VAL A 13 -9.83 6.42 31.51
C VAL A 13 -10.62 5.73 30.38
N ALA A 14 -11.93 5.60 30.50
CA ALA A 14 -12.77 5.04 29.43
C ALA A 14 -12.90 5.95 28.18
N ALA A 15 -12.63 7.25 28.33
CA ALA A 15 -12.70 8.22 27.23
C ALA A 15 -11.41 8.36 26.40
N LEU A 16 -10.31 7.72 26.80
CA LEU A 16 -9.03 7.77 26.07
C LEU A 16 -8.84 6.62 25.07
N VAL A 17 -9.80 5.70 24.97
CA VAL A 17 -9.70 4.51 24.08
C VAL A 17 -10.46 4.68 22.75
N SER A 18 -11.16 5.80 22.53
CA SER A 18 -12.03 5.99 21.36
C SER A 18 -11.42 6.81 20.21
N ALA A 19 -10.13 7.15 20.25
CA ALA A 19 -9.49 7.99 19.23
C ALA A 19 -8.36 7.31 18.42
N CYS A 20 -8.23 5.99 18.46
CA CYS A 20 -7.52 5.29 17.39
C CYS A 20 -8.46 5.18 16.19
N ALA A 21 -8.50 6.22 15.36
CA ALA A 21 -9.15 6.17 14.05
C ALA A 21 -8.39 5.18 13.15
N VAL A 22 -8.66 3.89 13.33
CA VAL A 22 -8.31 2.84 12.38
C VAL A 22 -9.24 3.03 11.17
N ASN A 23 -8.64 3.13 9.99
CA ASN A 23 -9.30 3.41 8.71
C ASN A 23 -10.62 2.61 8.56
N LYS A 24 -11.71 3.34 8.28
CA LYS A 24 -13.10 2.86 8.34
C LYS A 24 -13.62 2.15 7.08
N ASP A 25 -12.87 2.15 5.98
CA ASP A 25 -13.33 1.55 4.72
C ASP A 25 -12.88 0.09 4.64
N VAL A 26 -13.62 -0.79 5.31
CA VAL A 26 -13.41 -2.24 5.24
C VAL A 26 -14.47 -2.82 4.32
N HIS A 27 -14.07 -3.18 3.10
CA HIS A 27 -14.94 -3.94 2.21
C HIS A 27 -15.16 -5.35 2.77
N THR A 28 -16.35 -5.90 2.54
CA THR A 28 -16.72 -7.25 2.95
C THR A 28 -15.92 -8.31 2.20
N ASP A 29 -15.84 -9.51 2.75
CA ASP A 29 -15.17 -10.65 2.11
C ASP A 29 -15.74 -10.97 0.72
N ALA A 30 -17.06 -10.80 0.55
CA ALA A 30 -17.71 -10.98 -0.74
C ALA A 30 -17.26 -9.93 -1.78
N GLN A 31 -17.15 -8.66 -1.39
CA GLN A 31 -16.64 -7.60 -2.27
C GLN A 31 -15.17 -7.82 -2.62
N VAL A 32 -14.34 -8.23 -1.65
CA VAL A 32 -12.93 -8.58 -1.88
C VAL A 32 -12.81 -9.74 -2.87
N ALA A 33 -13.60 -10.81 -2.68
CA ALA A 33 -13.60 -11.96 -3.59
C ALA A 33 -14.02 -11.57 -5.01
N GLN A 34 -15.02 -10.70 -5.16
CA GLN A 34 -15.47 -10.20 -6.47
C GLN A 34 -14.44 -9.31 -7.16
N ALA A 35 -13.62 -8.59 -6.38
CA ALA A 35 -12.57 -7.72 -6.90
C ALA A 35 -11.25 -8.45 -7.21
N ALA A 36 -11.14 -9.74 -6.89
CA ALA A 36 -9.92 -10.51 -7.14
C ALA A 36 -9.55 -10.46 -8.63
N TYR A 37 -8.28 -10.12 -8.90
CA TYR A 37 -7.75 -10.05 -10.26
C TYR A 37 -6.52 -10.94 -10.36
N VAL A 38 -6.53 -11.85 -11.32
CA VAL A 38 -5.37 -12.67 -11.68
C VAL A 38 -4.69 -12.01 -12.87
N HIS A 39 -3.42 -11.68 -12.71
CA HIS A 39 -2.61 -11.16 -13.80
C HIS A 39 -1.90 -12.30 -14.52
N ASP A 40 -1.71 -12.18 -15.83
CA ASP A 40 -1.06 -13.17 -16.70
C ASP A 40 0.48 -13.06 -16.73
N GLY A 41 1.05 -12.07 -16.03
CA GLY A 41 2.49 -11.91 -15.84
C GLY A 41 3.12 -12.90 -14.84
N PRO A 42 4.46 -12.96 -14.76
CA PRO A 42 5.16 -13.86 -13.85
C PRO A 42 4.90 -13.52 -12.38
N PRO A 43 5.10 -14.47 -11.44
CA PRO A 43 5.07 -14.17 -10.02
C PRO A 43 6.12 -13.10 -9.69
N ARG A 44 5.67 -12.00 -9.10
CA ARG A 44 6.48 -10.78 -9.00
C ARG A 44 6.19 -10.01 -7.73
N LEU A 45 7.25 -9.43 -7.17
CA LEU A 45 7.19 -8.40 -6.14
C LEU A 45 7.55 -7.06 -6.79
N THR A 46 6.67 -6.07 -6.66
CA THR A 46 6.91 -4.70 -7.12
C THR A 46 6.91 -3.76 -5.93
N LEU A 47 8.07 -3.17 -5.62
CA LEU A 47 8.22 -2.18 -4.57
C LEU A 47 8.04 -0.78 -5.16
N PHE A 48 7.11 -0.01 -4.60
CA PHE A 48 6.97 1.41 -4.89
C PHE A 48 7.60 2.21 -3.76
N THR A 49 8.39 3.21 -4.11
CA THR A 49 9.01 4.12 -3.14
C THR A 49 8.79 5.56 -3.60
N MET A 50 8.12 6.35 -2.76
CA MET A 50 7.81 7.75 -3.04
C MET A 50 8.93 8.60 -2.46
N VAL A 51 9.62 9.35 -3.30
CA VAL A 51 10.84 10.09 -2.96
C VAL A 51 10.64 11.57 -3.22
N SER A 52 10.96 12.39 -2.23
CA SER A 52 10.89 13.85 -2.34
C SER A 52 11.81 14.34 -3.45
N ASN A 53 11.27 15.13 -4.38
CA ASN A 53 12.05 15.76 -5.44
C ASN A 53 12.98 16.87 -4.91
N GLU A 54 12.67 17.44 -3.74
CA GLU A 54 13.46 18.49 -3.10
C GLU A 54 14.62 17.93 -2.26
N THR A 55 14.33 16.91 -1.44
CA THR A 55 15.27 16.44 -0.40
C THR A 55 15.88 15.08 -0.69
N GLY A 56 15.31 14.30 -1.62
CA GLY A 56 15.67 12.90 -1.84
C GLY A 56 15.22 11.95 -0.72
N ALA A 57 14.50 12.45 0.29
CA ALA A 57 14.00 11.61 1.38
C ALA A 57 12.81 10.74 0.93
N GLY A 58 12.76 9.50 1.42
CA GLY A 58 11.64 8.59 1.19
C GLY A 58 10.45 8.94 2.08
N ALA A 59 9.31 9.26 1.47
CA ALA A 59 8.09 9.65 2.18
C ALA A 59 7.12 8.48 2.39
N HIS A 60 7.09 7.50 1.48
CA HIS A 60 6.19 6.36 1.56
C HIS A 60 6.76 5.15 0.81
N THR A 61 6.26 3.96 1.14
CA THR A 61 6.51 2.74 0.37
C THR A 61 5.32 1.79 0.44
N SER A 62 5.12 1.06 -0.65
CA SER A 62 4.11 0.02 -0.78
C SER A 62 4.65 -1.15 -1.61
N LEU A 63 3.99 -2.30 -1.48
CA LEU A 63 4.39 -3.55 -2.14
C LEU A 63 3.21 -4.12 -2.92
N MET A 64 3.32 -4.18 -4.24
CA MET A 64 2.43 -4.99 -5.06
C MET A 64 2.98 -6.40 -5.18
N VAL A 65 2.10 -7.38 -4.99
CA VAL A 65 2.39 -8.80 -5.10
C VAL A 65 1.57 -9.36 -6.23
N ASN A 66 2.23 -9.94 -7.23
CA ASN A 66 1.60 -10.74 -8.27
C ASN A 66 1.78 -12.22 -7.97
N ALA A 67 0.70 -12.90 -7.59
CA ALA A 67 0.66 -14.33 -7.28
C ALA A 67 -0.68 -14.91 -7.82
N SER A 68 -1.35 -15.79 -7.07
CA SER A 68 -2.70 -16.30 -7.36
C SER A 68 -3.76 -15.20 -7.48
N GLN A 69 -3.45 -14.00 -7.01
CA GLN A 69 -4.09 -12.73 -7.36
C GLN A 69 -3.08 -11.60 -7.25
N ARG A 70 -3.36 -10.46 -7.90
CA ARG A 70 -2.55 -9.25 -7.82
C ARG A 70 -3.17 -8.21 -6.89
N VAL A 71 -2.45 -7.89 -5.82
CA VAL A 71 -2.87 -6.92 -4.78
C VAL A 71 -1.73 -5.95 -4.49
N ALA A 72 -2.07 -4.77 -3.98
CA ALA A 72 -1.09 -3.82 -3.44
C ALA A 72 -1.27 -3.66 -1.93
N PHE A 73 -0.22 -3.94 -1.17
CA PHE A 73 -0.12 -3.60 0.23
C PHE A 73 0.38 -2.17 0.37
N ASP A 74 -0.50 -1.28 0.82
CA ASP A 74 -0.30 0.15 0.93
C ASP A 74 -0.42 0.59 2.41
N PRO A 75 0.57 0.23 3.26
CA PRO A 75 0.49 0.37 4.70
C PRO A 75 0.37 1.83 5.14
N ALA A 76 -0.67 2.15 5.91
CA ALA A 76 -1.04 3.52 6.28
C ALA A 76 -1.32 4.48 5.09
N GLY A 77 -1.43 3.94 3.87
CA GLY A 77 -1.71 4.70 2.66
C GLY A 77 -3.18 5.07 2.52
N ASN A 78 -3.45 6.06 1.68
CA ASN A 78 -4.77 6.67 1.52
C ASN A 78 -5.37 6.51 0.12
N PHE A 79 -4.87 5.56 -0.67
CA PHE A 79 -5.44 5.24 -1.97
C PHE A 79 -6.82 4.60 -1.81
N ARG A 80 -7.86 5.43 -1.78
CA ARG A 80 -9.26 5.06 -1.51
C ARG A 80 -10.20 5.91 -2.39
N ALA A 81 -11.20 5.26 -2.99
CA ALA A 81 -12.28 5.84 -3.78
C ALA A 81 -13.40 4.79 -3.94
N ASP A 82 -14.60 5.21 -4.38
CA ASP A 82 -15.79 4.33 -4.47
C ASP A 82 -15.56 3.02 -5.24
N GLN A 83 -14.67 3.04 -6.25
CA GLN A 83 -14.36 1.87 -7.09
C GLN A 83 -13.09 1.11 -6.65
N ILE A 84 -12.46 1.53 -5.55
CA ILE A 84 -11.23 0.92 -5.01
C ILE A 84 -11.59 0.03 -3.83
N VAL A 85 -11.57 -1.28 -4.07
CA VAL A 85 -11.84 -2.28 -3.04
C VAL A 85 -10.61 -2.48 -2.16
N THR A 86 -10.80 -2.27 -0.86
CA THR A 86 -9.73 -2.42 0.15
C THR A 86 -10.21 -3.18 1.37
N LYS A 87 -9.30 -3.94 1.99
CA LYS A 87 -9.51 -4.58 3.30
C LYS A 87 -8.24 -4.43 4.12
N GLY A 88 -8.32 -3.67 5.21
CA GLY A 88 -7.14 -3.19 5.92
C GLY A 88 -6.31 -2.29 5.00
N ASP A 89 -5.02 -2.58 4.92
CA ASP A 89 -4.07 -1.83 4.07
C ASP A 89 -3.83 -2.50 2.70
N VAL A 90 -4.66 -3.48 2.33
CA VAL A 90 -4.56 -4.17 1.04
C VAL A 90 -5.59 -3.62 0.05
N VAL A 91 -5.10 -3.23 -1.12
CA VAL A 91 -5.88 -2.83 -2.30
C VAL A 91 -6.01 -4.04 -3.23
N TYR A 92 -7.24 -4.39 -3.56
CA TYR A 92 -7.57 -5.55 -4.39
C TYR A 92 -7.85 -5.16 -5.85
N GLY A 93 -7.75 -6.14 -6.73
CA GLY A 93 -8.08 -5.97 -8.14
C GLY A 93 -7.08 -5.08 -8.87
N MET A 94 -5.79 -5.20 -8.61
CA MET A 94 -4.76 -4.37 -9.25
C MET A 94 -4.65 -4.74 -10.73
N THR A 95 -5.56 -4.27 -11.59
CA THR A 95 -5.46 -4.41 -13.06
C THR A 95 -4.31 -3.54 -13.61
N PRO A 96 -3.86 -3.72 -14.86
CA PRO A 96 -2.82 -2.86 -15.42
C PRO A 96 -3.19 -1.37 -15.34
N SER A 97 -4.43 -1.02 -15.69
CA SER A 97 -4.93 0.34 -15.55
C SER A 97 -4.99 0.83 -14.10
N ARG A 98 -5.36 -0.02 -13.13
CA ARG A 98 -5.35 0.36 -11.71
C ARG A 98 -3.93 0.52 -11.17
N THR A 99 -2.97 -0.26 -11.67
CA THR A 99 -1.56 -0.17 -11.27
C THR A 99 -0.92 1.11 -11.80
N ASP A 100 -1.17 1.45 -13.06
CA ASP A 100 -0.78 2.75 -13.64
C ASP A 100 -1.36 3.89 -12.80
N PHE A 101 -2.67 3.85 -12.57
CA PHE A 101 -3.35 4.87 -11.76
C PHE A 101 -2.79 4.95 -10.33
N TYR A 102 -2.53 3.82 -9.68
CA TYR A 102 -1.92 3.77 -8.35
C TYR A 102 -0.53 4.43 -8.33
N THR A 103 0.28 4.18 -9.35
CA THR A 103 1.63 4.75 -9.47
C THR A 103 1.56 6.26 -9.70
N ARG A 104 0.72 6.70 -10.64
CA ARG A 104 0.46 8.13 -10.92
C ARG A 104 -0.20 8.84 -9.75
N TYR A 105 -1.02 8.17 -8.94
CA TYR A 105 -1.59 8.75 -7.73
C TYR A 105 -0.51 9.18 -6.72
N HIS A 106 0.63 8.50 -6.74
CA HIS A 106 1.73 8.73 -5.82
C HIS A 106 2.88 9.56 -6.42
N ALA A 107 2.96 9.68 -7.74
CA ALA A 107 3.85 10.63 -8.40
C ALA A 107 3.17 12.01 -8.47
N ARG A 108 3.88 13.06 -8.06
CA ARG A 108 3.44 14.47 -8.07
C ARG A 108 4.65 15.38 -8.31
N LYS A 109 4.41 16.68 -8.53
CA LYS A 109 5.48 17.67 -8.58
C LYS A 109 6.44 17.59 -7.38
N SER A 110 5.93 17.30 -6.18
CA SER A 110 6.74 17.18 -4.96
C SER A 110 7.44 15.83 -4.78
N PHE A 111 6.95 14.75 -5.42
CA PHE A 111 7.44 13.38 -5.23
C PHE A 111 7.48 12.58 -6.52
N HIS A 112 8.58 11.91 -6.81
CA HIS A 112 8.61 10.87 -7.84
C HIS A 112 8.43 9.49 -7.21
N VAL A 113 8.02 8.51 -8.03
CA VAL A 113 7.88 7.12 -7.61
C VAL A 113 8.98 6.30 -8.25
N ILE A 114 9.83 5.69 -7.44
CA ILE A 114 10.71 4.61 -7.86
C ILE A 114 9.89 3.32 -7.87
N VAL A 115 9.85 2.65 -9.01
CA VAL A 115 9.18 1.35 -9.21
C VAL A 115 10.24 0.30 -9.42
N GLN A 116 10.31 -0.66 -8.51
CA GLN A 116 11.26 -1.76 -8.60
C GLN A 116 10.55 -3.09 -8.75
N GLU A 117 10.90 -3.86 -9.77
CA GLU A 117 10.26 -5.14 -10.07
C GLU A 117 11.25 -6.29 -9.92
N LEU A 118 10.85 -7.33 -9.20
CA LEU A 118 11.62 -8.54 -9.03
C LEU A 118 10.72 -9.75 -9.26
N ASP A 119 11.01 -10.50 -10.31
CA ASP A 119 10.39 -11.81 -10.53
C ASP A 119 10.93 -12.78 -9.47
N VAL A 120 10.02 -13.54 -8.87
CA VAL A 120 10.31 -14.48 -7.78
C VAL A 120 9.70 -15.85 -8.08
N SER A 121 10.00 -16.84 -7.25
CA SER A 121 9.31 -18.14 -7.37
C SER A 121 7.83 -18.01 -7.00
N PRO A 122 6.94 -18.86 -7.57
CA PRO A 122 5.52 -18.88 -7.19
C PRO A 122 5.32 -18.99 -5.67
N GLU A 123 6.13 -19.81 -4.99
CA GLU A 123 6.03 -20.04 -3.55
C GLU A 123 6.33 -18.77 -2.73
N VAL A 124 7.33 -17.99 -3.17
CA VAL A 124 7.66 -16.70 -2.55
C VAL A 124 6.53 -15.70 -2.76
N ALA A 125 5.99 -15.61 -3.98
CA ALA A 125 4.87 -14.72 -4.29
C ALA A 125 3.61 -15.08 -3.49
N GLU A 126 3.25 -16.36 -3.38
CA GLU A 126 2.11 -16.82 -2.57
C GLU A 126 2.30 -16.56 -1.07
N LEU A 127 3.52 -16.76 -0.56
CA LEU A 127 3.82 -16.45 0.83
C LEU A 127 3.72 -14.93 1.10
N ALA A 128 4.25 -14.10 0.19
CA ALA A 128 4.13 -12.65 0.27
C ALA A 128 2.66 -12.22 0.23
N LEU A 129 1.86 -12.77 -0.69
CA LEU A 129 0.43 -12.50 -0.83
C LEU A 129 -0.31 -12.78 0.48
N ARG A 130 -0.10 -13.97 1.07
CA ARG A 130 -0.72 -14.32 2.35
C ARG A 130 -0.30 -13.35 3.45
N LYS A 131 1.00 -13.04 3.57
CA LYS A 131 1.53 -12.14 4.60
C LYS A 131 0.89 -10.75 4.51
N VAL A 132 0.81 -10.16 3.30
CA VAL A 132 0.20 -8.84 3.14
C VAL A 132 -1.30 -8.86 3.45
N MET A 133 -2.03 -9.89 2.99
CA MET A 133 -3.48 -10.03 3.24
C MET A 133 -3.81 -10.20 4.73
N THR A 134 -2.91 -10.81 5.50
CA THR A 134 -3.12 -11.05 6.94
C THR A 134 -2.46 -10.02 7.86
N ASN A 135 -1.71 -9.04 7.33
CA ASN A 135 -0.94 -8.10 8.15
C ASN A 135 -1.84 -7.19 9.01
N GLY A 136 -3.00 -6.81 8.48
CA GLY A 136 -3.89 -5.83 9.12
C GLY A 136 -3.41 -4.39 8.94
N ALA A 137 -4.08 -3.47 9.64
CA ALA A 137 -3.82 -2.03 9.54
C ALA A 137 -2.48 -1.65 10.19
N VAL A 138 -1.70 -0.84 9.50
CA VAL A 138 -0.39 -0.35 9.92
C VAL A 138 -0.52 1.09 10.41
N PRO A 139 0.05 1.43 11.60
CA PRO A 139 0.09 2.81 12.06
C PRO A 139 0.87 3.72 11.10
N GLN A 140 0.53 5.01 11.10
CA GLN A 140 1.25 6.02 10.32
C GLN A 140 2.77 5.97 10.57
N ALA A 141 3.54 6.32 9.54
CA ALA A 141 5.01 6.26 9.52
C ALA A 141 5.64 4.85 9.73
N ASN A 142 4.86 3.77 9.69
CA ASN A 142 5.37 2.39 9.77
C ASN A 142 5.33 1.65 8.40
N CYS A 143 5.13 2.38 7.29
CA CYS A 143 5.03 1.81 5.95
C CYS A 143 6.28 1.00 5.55
N ALA A 144 7.47 1.60 5.68
CA ALA A 144 8.73 0.91 5.40
C ALA A 144 9.00 -0.23 6.38
N ARG A 145 8.69 -0.06 7.67
CA ARG A 145 8.93 -1.12 8.67
C ARG A 145 8.08 -2.35 8.41
N SER A 146 6.79 -2.17 8.18
CA SER A 146 5.88 -3.29 7.90
C SER A 146 6.26 -3.99 6.60
N THR A 147 6.49 -3.22 5.52
CA THR A 147 6.90 -3.76 4.22
C THR A 147 8.23 -4.51 4.29
N SER A 148 9.26 -3.92 4.92
CA SER A 148 10.56 -4.57 5.09
C SER A 148 10.50 -5.80 5.99
N THR A 149 9.65 -5.81 7.03
CA THR A 149 9.43 -6.99 7.88
C THR A 149 8.81 -8.14 7.09
N ILE A 150 7.83 -7.84 6.22
CA ILE A 150 7.23 -8.85 5.34
C ILE A 150 8.31 -9.41 4.42
N LEU A 151 9.03 -8.55 3.70
CA LEU A 151 10.08 -8.95 2.77
C LEU A 151 11.18 -9.77 3.46
N HIS A 152 11.71 -9.30 4.58
CA HIS A 152 12.74 -10.00 5.37
C HIS A 152 12.33 -11.43 5.78
N SER A 153 11.03 -11.69 5.90
CA SER A 153 10.50 -13.00 6.29
C SER A 153 10.23 -13.94 5.12
N LEU A 154 10.56 -13.55 3.88
CA LEU A 154 10.43 -14.39 2.69
C LEU A 154 11.71 -15.19 2.45
N PRO A 155 11.61 -16.46 2.00
CA PRO A 155 12.77 -17.25 1.61
C PRO A 155 13.64 -16.52 0.58
N GLY A 156 14.93 -16.36 0.87
CA GLY A 156 15.88 -15.68 0.01
C GLY A 156 15.90 -14.15 0.13
N PHE A 157 15.19 -13.57 1.11
CA PHE A 157 15.13 -12.13 1.39
C PHE A 157 15.56 -11.78 2.82
N GLU A 158 16.13 -12.74 3.56
CA GLU A 158 16.55 -12.60 4.96
C GLU A 158 17.64 -11.53 5.15
N ASP A 159 18.32 -11.14 4.07
CA ASP A 159 19.30 -10.06 4.02
C ASP A 159 18.68 -8.65 3.87
N ILE A 160 17.39 -8.54 3.54
CA ILE A 160 16.70 -7.25 3.52
C ILE A 160 16.61 -6.71 4.96
N PRO A 161 17.07 -5.47 5.22
CA PRO A 161 17.02 -4.89 6.55
C PRO A 161 15.60 -4.51 6.94
N VAL A 162 15.18 -4.84 8.16
CA VAL A 162 13.98 -4.23 8.76
C VAL A 162 14.26 -2.77 9.07
N THR A 163 13.58 -1.85 8.39
CA THR A 163 13.90 -0.42 8.38
C THR A 163 12.66 0.45 8.38
N TYR A 164 12.75 1.64 8.98
CA TYR A 164 11.73 2.69 8.88
C TYR A 164 11.93 3.62 7.67
N TYR A 165 13.03 3.46 6.93
CA TYR A 165 13.43 4.37 5.86
C TYR A 165 13.10 3.76 4.48
N PRO A 166 12.17 4.35 3.71
CA PRO A 166 11.78 3.82 2.40
C PRO A 166 12.95 3.71 1.41
N VAL A 167 13.80 4.74 1.30
CA VAL A 167 14.95 4.73 0.37
C VAL A 167 15.92 3.59 0.70
N LYS A 168 16.21 3.36 1.99
CA LYS A 168 17.06 2.23 2.41
C LYS A 168 16.46 0.87 2.03
N LEU A 169 15.13 0.74 2.11
CA LEU A 169 14.45 -0.47 1.66
C LEU A 169 14.58 -0.66 0.14
N ALA A 170 14.39 0.42 -0.64
CA ALA A 170 14.55 0.41 -2.09
C ALA A 170 15.97 0.02 -2.53
N GLU A 171 16.99 0.56 -1.85
CA GLU A 171 18.40 0.20 -2.09
C GLU A 171 18.66 -1.29 -1.85
N ALA A 172 18.18 -1.83 -0.72
CA ALA A 172 18.32 -3.26 -0.41
C ALA A 172 17.56 -4.15 -1.41
N PHE A 173 16.37 -3.72 -1.84
CA PHE A 173 15.58 -4.44 -2.83
C PHE A 173 16.24 -4.44 -4.22
N ALA A 174 16.89 -3.33 -4.62
CA ALA A 174 17.70 -3.28 -5.85
C ALA A 174 18.83 -4.33 -5.82
N LEU A 175 19.50 -4.52 -4.68
CA LEU A 175 20.57 -5.50 -4.54
C LEU A 175 20.09 -6.95 -4.70
N LYS A 176 18.78 -7.22 -4.60
CA LYS A 176 18.19 -8.52 -4.95
C LYS A 176 18.09 -8.77 -6.45
N GLY A 177 18.51 -7.81 -7.29
CA GLY A 177 18.45 -7.89 -8.74
C GLY A 177 17.16 -7.29 -9.34
N ALA A 178 16.43 -6.48 -8.57
CA ALA A 178 15.22 -5.83 -9.08
C ALA A 178 15.56 -4.85 -10.21
N THR A 179 14.76 -4.87 -11.29
CA THR A 179 14.79 -3.77 -12.27
C THR A 179 14.23 -2.51 -11.63
N SER A 180 14.62 -1.34 -12.13
CA SER A 180 14.20 -0.06 -11.55
C SER A 180 13.84 0.94 -12.64
N SER A 181 12.72 1.63 -12.45
CA SER A 181 12.32 2.80 -13.22
C SER A 181 11.83 3.89 -12.27
N ALA A 182 11.78 5.12 -12.75
CA ALA A 182 11.25 6.25 -11.98
C ALA A 182 10.15 6.95 -12.78
N LEU A 183 9.01 7.17 -12.13
CA LEU A 183 7.91 7.97 -12.66
C LEU A 183 7.95 9.35 -12.01
N TYR A 184 8.14 10.37 -12.84
CA TYR A 184 7.98 11.77 -12.46
C TYR A 184 6.66 12.26 -13.06
N GLU A 185 5.82 12.86 -12.23
CA GLU A 185 4.66 13.63 -12.67
C GLU A 185 4.91 15.11 -12.35
N TYR A 186 4.46 15.99 -13.22
CA TYR A 186 4.67 17.44 -13.11
C TYR A 186 3.35 18.20 -12.81
N ASP A 187 2.27 17.47 -12.53
CA ASP A 187 0.98 18.00 -12.13
C ASP A 187 1.02 18.57 -10.69
N ASP A 188 0.11 19.52 -10.40
CA ASP A 188 -0.03 20.12 -9.06
C ASP A 188 -0.35 19.05 -7.99
N ASP A 189 0.08 19.28 -6.73
CA ASP A 189 -0.06 18.34 -5.61
C ASP A 189 -1.52 17.96 -5.21
N ASP A 190 -2.53 18.52 -5.89
CA ASP A 190 -3.94 18.22 -5.66
C ASP A 190 -4.35 16.85 -6.23
N LYS A 191 -4.34 15.84 -5.36
CA LYS A 191 -4.76 14.45 -5.65
C LYS A 191 -6.22 14.31 -6.10
N SER A 192 -7.06 15.32 -5.90
CA SER A 192 -8.49 15.24 -6.24
C SER A 192 -8.75 15.28 -7.75
N LYS A 193 -7.85 15.87 -8.54
CA LYS A 193 -7.97 15.93 -10.01
C LYS A 193 -7.73 14.56 -10.64
N VAL A 194 -6.68 13.87 -10.23
CA VAL A 194 -6.33 12.53 -10.71
C VAL A 194 -7.43 11.52 -10.35
N LEU A 195 -8.00 11.60 -9.14
CA LEU A 195 -9.18 10.80 -8.77
C LEU A 195 -10.41 11.10 -9.64
N LYS A 196 -10.66 12.36 -10.01
CA LYS A 196 -11.77 12.75 -10.91
C LYS A 196 -11.53 12.28 -12.34
N GLU A 197 -10.31 12.41 -12.86
CA GLU A 197 -9.92 11.93 -14.19
C GLU A 197 -10.09 10.41 -14.28
N TYR A 198 -9.69 9.66 -13.27
CA TYR A 198 -9.90 8.21 -13.22
C TYR A 198 -11.36 7.83 -13.10
N ASN A 199 -12.15 8.52 -12.27
CA ASN A 199 -13.59 8.28 -12.23
C ASN A 199 -14.23 8.53 -13.61
N ALA A 200 -13.80 9.57 -14.34
CA ALA A 200 -14.27 9.85 -15.69
C ALA A 200 -13.83 8.78 -16.70
N GLU A 201 -12.58 8.32 -16.65
CA GLU A 201 -12.07 7.25 -17.50
C GLU A 201 -12.73 5.88 -17.22
N LEU A 202 -13.01 5.58 -15.95
CA LEU A 202 -13.71 4.36 -15.56
C LEU A 202 -15.19 4.42 -16.00
N VAL A 203 -15.86 5.55 -15.85
CA VAL A 203 -17.22 5.76 -16.38
C VAL A 203 -17.25 5.62 -17.90
N ALA A 204 -16.26 6.17 -18.61
CA ALA A 204 -16.17 6.06 -20.07
C ALA A 204 -15.87 4.65 -20.59
N LYS A 205 -15.29 3.78 -19.76
CA LYS A 205 -14.95 2.37 -20.10
C LYS A 205 -15.96 1.36 -19.59
N GLN A 206 -17.02 1.75 -18.87
CA GLN A 206 -18.13 0.85 -18.61
C GLN A 206 -18.89 0.63 -19.92
N PRO A 207 -19.08 -0.63 -20.39
CA PRO A 207 -20.05 -0.86 -21.44
C PRO A 207 -21.41 -0.43 -20.86
N ASN A 208 -22.12 0.42 -21.60
CA ASN A 208 -23.51 0.74 -21.28
C ASN A 208 -24.23 -0.59 -20.98
N GLY A 209 -24.93 -0.63 -19.85
CA GLY A 209 -25.78 -1.78 -19.49
C GLY A 209 -26.77 -2.13 -20.59
#